data_AF-A0A1Q9NNF1-F1
#
_entry.id   AF-A0A1Q9NNF1-F1
#
_cell.length_a   1.000
_cell.length_b   1.000
_cell.length_c   1.000
_cell.angle_alpha   90.00
_cell.angle_beta   90.00
_cell.angle_gamma   90.00
#
_symmetry.space_group_name_H-M   'P 1'
#
loop_
_entity.id
_entity.type
_entity.pdbx_description
1 polymer ?
#
loop_
_entity_poly.entity_id
_entity_poly.type
_entity_poly.pdbx_seq_one_letter_code
_entity_poly.pdbx_strand_id
1 'polypeptide(L)'
;MRSIEISISDHEEKVSKSANGLVLYSDLHRCDEGILAINNAYVDLDFAVRSYSSIELPDKRTPVIKSLPGLPLPQTKVAQTTREYTITQMLPKKSLRLIIEDNRLDAIIKIGRIPKKEKPIAVAESDQGSIILDYYPSELDYNTNMEKWFNILVNQLELLPVTRLGLFVETLRFIHSFYRSPPDAFQIKQLQTILSSHETYFKQLIDLSENESLGTINAKYGEDLGNLSLKILGVLKENPKFSLKEVAFKLDWDLIHLIYTLLIMEQEGFIEIHRPAIVDRK
;
A
#
# COMPACT_ATOMS: atom_id res chain seq x y z
N MET A 1 -21.03 25.64 5.94
CA MET A 1 -19.73 26.18 6.38
C MET A 1 -19.25 25.34 7.54
N ARG A 2 -18.09 24.69 7.43
CA ARG A 2 -17.41 24.11 8.59
C ARG A 2 -16.49 25.20 9.15
N SER A 3 -16.56 25.47 10.44
CA SER A 3 -15.64 26.36 11.15
C SER A 3 -14.58 25.50 11.82
N ILE A 4 -13.30 25.77 11.54
CA ILE A 4 -12.18 25.16 12.26
C ILE A 4 -11.87 26.09 13.45
N GLU A 5 -12.01 25.59 14.67
CA GLU A 5 -11.57 26.31 15.87
C GLU A 5 -10.06 26.13 16.03
N ILE A 6 -9.33 27.24 16.06
CA ILE A 6 -7.88 27.26 16.26
C ILE A 6 -7.60 27.67 17.70
N SER A 7 -6.98 26.78 18.48
CA SER A 7 -6.43 27.12 19.79
C SER A 7 -5.32 28.17 19.64
N ILE A 8 -5.44 29.29 20.35
CA ILE A 8 -4.49 30.40 20.30
C ILE A 8 -3.09 29.93 20.76
N SER A 9 -3.01 29.22 21.90
CA SER A 9 -1.74 28.72 22.44
C SER A 9 -1.06 27.75 21.48
N ASP A 10 -1.83 26.87 20.83
CA ASP A 10 -1.29 25.89 19.90
C ASP A 10 -0.81 26.56 18.61
N HIS A 11 -1.49 27.62 18.18
CA HIS A 11 -1.10 28.39 17.00
C HIS A 11 0.21 29.12 17.25
N GLU A 12 0.32 29.86 18.36
CA GLU A 12 1.54 30.57 18.75
C GLU A 12 2.73 29.62 18.89
N GLU A 13 2.52 28.45 19.49
CA GLU A 13 3.56 27.42 19.58
C GLU A 13 3.99 26.92 18.19
N LYS A 14 3.05 26.65 17.28
CA LYS A 14 3.36 26.20 15.91
C LYS A 14 4.07 27.28 15.10
N VAL A 15 3.69 28.55 15.24
CA VAL A 15 4.37 29.68 14.59
C VAL A 15 5.80 29.81 15.11
N SER A 16 6.02 29.67 16.43
CA SER A 16 7.35 29.78 17.04
C SER A 16 8.34 28.71 16.52
N LYS A 17 7.83 27.56 16.07
CA LYS A 17 8.60 26.46 15.49
C LYS A 17 8.70 26.54 13.96
N SER A 18 8.04 27.51 13.34
CA SER A 18 8.02 27.67 11.89
C SER A 18 9.19 28.54 11.41
N ALA A 19 9.95 28.03 10.45
CA ALA A 19 11.13 28.72 9.91
C ALA A 19 10.79 30.04 9.18
N ASN A 20 9.55 30.23 8.75
CA ASN A 20 9.09 31.43 8.04
C ASN A 20 7.95 32.17 8.78
N GLY A 21 7.66 31.79 10.03
CA GLY A 21 6.59 32.40 10.83
C GLY A 21 5.17 32.11 10.33
N LEU A 22 4.99 31.08 9.50
CA LEU A 22 3.68 30.67 8.97
C LEU A 22 3.31 29.26 9.42
N VAL A 23 2.04 29.06 9.73
CA VAL A 23 1.45 27.76 10.06
C VAL A 23 0.44 27.39 8.99
N LEU A 24 0.57 26.17 8.47
CA LEU A 24 -0.34 25.62 7.48
C LEU A 24 -1.54 24.95 8.16
N TYR A 25 -2.74 25.40 7.81
CA TYR A 25 -4.00 24.76 8.14
C TYR A 25 -4.63 24.19 6.87
N SER A 26 -4.89 22.89 6.86
CA SER A 26 -5.47 22.19 5.71
C SER A 26 -6.89 21.71 6.04
N ASP A 27 -7.88 22.13 5.26
CA ASP A 27 -9.23 21.56 5.26
C ASP A 27 -9.40 20.60 4.07
N LEU A 28 -9.98 19.44 4.34
CA LEU A 28 -10.21 18.40 3.35
C LEU A 28 -11.68 18.37 2.98
N HIS A 29 -12.01 18.79 1.76
CA HIS A 29 -13.37 18.71 1.27
C HIS A 29 -13.69 17.27 0.85
N ARG A 30 -14.46 16.57 1.69
CA ARG A 30 -14.93 15.20 1.46
C ARG A 30 -16.35 15.21 0.89
N CYS A 31 -16.56 14.49 -0.20
CA CYS A 31 -17.87 14.09 -0.71
C CYS A 31 -18.03 12.57 -0.66
N ASP A 32 -19.22 12.06 -1.00
CA ASP A 32 -19.52 10.62 -1.02
C ASP A 32 -18.59 9.80 -1.93
N GLU A 33 -17.92 10.46 -2.89
CA GLU A 33 -17.00 9.85 -3.86
C GLU A 33 -15.50 10.06 -3.54
N GLY A 34 -15.15 10.75 -2.44
CA GLY A 34 -13.75 10.92 -1.99
C GLY A 34 -13.40 12.33 -1.49
N ILE A 35 -12.10 12.63 -1.41
CA ILE A 35 -11.60 13.99 -1.14
C ILE A 35 -11.47 14.69 -2.50
N LEU A 36 -12.25 15.76 -2.72
CA LEU A 36 -12.25 16.52 -3.96
C LEU A 36 -11.23 17.65 -3.96
N ALA A 37 -10.98 18.25 -2.79
CA ALA A 37 -10.06 19.36 -2.69
C ALA A 37 -9.38 19.41 -1.33
N ILE A 38 -8.15 19.88 -1.32
CA ILE A 38 -7.42 20.27 -0.12
C ILE A 38 -7.29 21.79 -0.14
N ASN A 39 -7.94 22.46 0.82
CA ASN A 39 -7.84 23.89 1.00
C ASN A 39 -6.77 24.18 2.06
N ASN A 40 -5.70 24.82 1.64
CA ASN A 40 -4.55 25.15 2.48
C ASN A 40 -4.55 26.65 2.76
N ALA A 41 -4.54 27.02 4.04
CA ALA A 41 -4.36 28.39 4.49
C ALA A 41 -3.04 28.50 5.27
N TYR A 42 -2.19 29.45 4.87
CA TYR A 42 -0.98 29.80 5.61
C TYR A 42 -1.29 31.01 6.48
N VAL A 43 -1.24 30.80 7.79
CA VAL A 43 -1.64 31.76 8.80
C VAL A 43 -0.41 32.19 9.59
N ASP A 44 -0.24 33.49 9.78
CA ASP A 44 0.84 34.05 10.59
C ASP A 44 0.43 34.26 12.05
N LEU A 45 1.38 34.75 12.86
CA LEU A 45 1.18 35.01 14.29
C LEU A 45 -0.03 35.90 14.61
N ASP A 46 -0.38 36.85 13.72
CA ASP A 46 -1.49 37.77 13.89
C ASP A 46 -2.84 37.16 13.45
N PHE A 47 -2.88 35.85 13.22
CA PHE A 47 -4.00 35.09 12.67
C PHE A 47 -4.44 35.58 11.27
N ALA A 48 -3.56 36.27 10.55
CA ALA A 48 -3.84 36.71 9.19
C ALA A 48 -3.51 35.59 8.20
N VAL A 49 -4.46 35.29 7.31
CA VAL A 49 -4.22 34.38 6.18
C VAL A 49 -3.34 35.10 5.16
N ARG A 50 -2.07 34.69 5.06
CA ARG A 50 -1.07 35.28 4.16
C ARG A 50 -1.10 34.67 2.77
N SER A 51 -1.45 33.40 2.67
CA SER A 51 -1.70 32.76 1.39
C SER A 51 -2.73 31.66 1.52
N TYR A 52 -3.43 31.44 0.42
CA TYR A 52 -4.41 30.39 0.28
C TYR A 52 -4.12 29.63 -1.00
N SER A 53 -4.13 28.31 -0.92
CA SER A 53 -4.06 27.45 -2.11
C SER A 53 -5.11 26.36 -2.02
N SER A 54 -5.86 26.17 -3.10
CA SER A 54 -6.71 25.01 -3.28
C SER A 54 -5.99 24.02 -4.18
N ILE A 55 -5.83 22.79 -3.70
CA ILE A 55 -5.38 21.67 -4.53
C ILE A 55 -6.64 20.92 -4.94
N GLU A 56 -7.07 21.11 -6.18
CA GLU A 56 -8.11 20.28 -6.79
C GLU A 56 -7.54 18.89 -7.05
N LEU A 57 -8.13 17.89 -6.41
CA LEU A 57 -7.84 16.49 -6.67
C LEU A 57 -8.75 16.03 -7.81
N PRO A 58 -8.33 15.06 -8.64
CA PRO A 58 -9.11 14.64 -9.80
C PRO A 58 -10.53 14.20 -9.41
N ASP A 59 -11.54 14.73 -10.11
CA ASP A 59 -12.99 14.58 -9.86
C ASP A 59 -13.48 13.13 -9.76
N LYS A 60 -12.71 12.17 -10.25
CA LYS A 60 -13.02 10.74 -10.18
C LYS A 60 -11.84 9.95 -9.64
N ARG A 61 -11.97 9.51 -8.39
CA ARG A 61 -11.24 8.34 -7.85
C ARG A 61 -12.09 7.07 -7.90
N THR A 62 -12.98 6.92 -8.88
CA THR A 62 -13.55 5.59 -9.14
C THR A 62 -12.41 4.73 -9.71
N PRO A 63 -11.97 3.65 -9.03
CA PRO A 63 -11.03 2.74 -9.64
C PRO A 63 -11.66 2.25 -10.94
N VAL A 64 -10.94 2.34 -12.06
CA VAL A 64 -11.34 1.62 -13.26
C VAL A 64 -11.43 0.15 -12.86
N ILE A 65 -12.65 -0.37 -12.73
CA ILE A 65 -12.92 -1.76 -12.38
C ILE A 65 -12.58 -2.59 -13.62
N LYS A 66 -11.29 -2.75 -13.89
CA LYS A 66 -10.77 -3.88 -14.64
C LYS A 66 -10.24 -4.84 -13.59
N SER A 67 -11.04 -5.87 -13.31
CA SER A 67 -10.59 -7.01 -12.50
C SER A 67 -9.27 -7.53 -13.07
N LEU A 68 -8.27 -7.71 -12.21
CA LEU A 68 -7.12 -8.53 -12.55
C LEU A 68 -7.66 -9.94 -12.93
N PRO A 69 -7.24 -10.52 -14.07
CA PRO A 69 -7.67 -11.87 -14.45
C PRO A 69 -7.42 -12.86 -13.31
N GLY A 70 -8.43 -13.65 -12.93
CA GLY A 70 -8.31 -14.66 -11.87
C GLY A 70 -8.46 -14.16 -10.44
N LEU A 71 -8.74 -12.88 -10.20
CA LEU A 71 -9.09 -12.36 -8.88
C LEU A 71 -10.61 -12.25 -8.71
N PRO A 72 -11.19 -12.81 -7.63
CA PRO A 72 -12.62 -12.70 -7.38
C PRO A 72 -13.02 -11.24 -7.17
N LEU A 73 -14.05 -10.80 -7.90
CA LEU A 73 -14.65 -9.49 -7.70
C LEU A 73 -15.35 -9.47 -6.32
N PRO A 74 -15.03 -8.50 -5.44
CA PRO A 74 -15.71 -8.39 -4.17
C PRO A 74 -17.19 -8.06 -4.38
N GLN A 75 -18.06 -8.76 -3.66
CA GLN A 75 -19.47 -8.37 -3.57
C GLN A 75 -19.60 -7.30 -2.49
N THR A 76 -19.88 -6.07 -2.88
CA THR A 76 -20.21 -4.99 -1.96
C THR A 76 -21.70 -5.04 -1.66
N LYS A 77 -22.08 -5.25 -0.40
CA LYS A 77 -23.46 -5.00 0.04
C LYS A 77 -23.55 -3.55 0.50
N VAL A 78 -24.19 -2.71 -0.31
CA VAL A 78 -24.49 -1.33 0.09
C VAL A 78 -25.70 -1.37 1.02
N ALA A 79 -25.45 -1.66 2.29
CA ALA A 79 -26.38 -1.41 3.37
C ALA A 79 -25.54 -1.16 4.63
N GLN A 80 -25.63 0.07 5.16
CA GLN A 80 -24.99 0.60 6.38
C GLN A 80 -23.66 1.35 6.17
N THR A 81 -23.41 2.28 7.09
CA THR A 81 -22.28 3.24 7.17
C THR A 81 -20.90 2.62 7.05
N THR A 82 -20.79 1.32 7.27
CA THR A 82 -19.55 0.54 7.21
C THR A 82 -19.51 -0.28 5.92
N ARG A 83 -18.44 -0.13 5.13
CA ARG A 83 -18.25 -0.84 3.86
C ARG A 83 -17.80 -2.26 4.12
N GLU A 84 -18.71 -3.23 3.94
CA GLU A 84 -18.38 -4.64 4.04
C GLU A 84 -17.96 -5.25 2.69
N TYR A 85 -16.78 -5.86 2.66
CA TYR A 85 -16.24 -6.62 1.54
C TYR A 85 -16.14 -8.09 1.93
N THR A 86 -16.69 -9.00 1.10
CA THR A 86 -16.56 -10.44 1.33
C THR A 86 -15.76 -11.09 0.20
N ILE A 87 -14.70 -11.80 0.57
CA ILE A 87 -13.81 -12.55 -0.33
C ILE A 87 -13.99 -14.03 0.01
N THR A 88 -14.80 -14.72 -0.79
CA THR A 88 -15.20 -16.10 -0.49
C THR A 88 -14.09 -17.13 -0.69
N GLN A 89 -13.15 -16.88 -1.61
CA GLN A 89 -12.07 -17.81 -1.91
C GLN A 89 -10.81 -17.07 -2.39
N MET A 90 -9.74 -17.15 -1.60
CA MET A 90 -8.44 -16.57 -1.93
C MET A 90 -7.52 -17.57 -2.64
N LEU A 91 -7.61 -18.86 -2.26
CA LEU A 91 -6.75 -19.95 -2.73
C LEU A 91 -7.59 -21.12 -3.28
N PRO A 92 -7.08 -21.85 -4.29
CA PRO A 92 -7.68 -23.12 -4.67
C PRO A 92 -7.42 -24.15 -3.56
N LYS A 93 -8.50 -24.69 -2.98
CA LYS A 93 -8.49 -25.82 -2.01
C LYS A 93 -8.00 -25.55 -0.58
N LYS A 94 -7.74 -24.31 -0.19
CA LYS A 94 -7.46 -23.96 1.21
C LYS A 94 -8.32 -22.80 1.66
N SER A 95 -8.97 -22.97 2.81
CA SER A 95 -9.75 -21.91 3.44
C SER A 95 -8.90 -21.17 4.48
N LEU A 96 -8.43 -19.97 4.14
CA LEU A 96 -7.95 -18.98 5.12
C LEU A 96 -9.17 -18.18 5.60
N ARG A 97 -9.32 -18.01 6.92
CA ARG A 97 -10.48 -17.32 7.52
C ARG A 97 -10.02 -16.13 8.36
N LEU A 98 -10.33 -14.92 7.88
CA LEU A 98 -9.89 -13.65 8.46
C LEU A 98 -11.01 -12.61 8.45
N ILE A 99 -11.05 -11.75 9.46
CA ILE A 99 -11.75 -10.47 9.40
C ILE A 99 -10.72 -9.39 9.61
N ILE A 100 -10.73 -8.36 8.76
CA ILE A 100 -9.97 -7.13 9.00
C ILE A 100 -10.96 -5.98 9.12
N GLU A 101 -10.84 -5.23 10.20
CA GLU A 101 -11.61 -4.03 10.47
C GLU A 101 -10.65 -2.83 10.41
N ASP A 102 -11.00 -1.85 9.58
CA ASP A 102 -10.30 -0.57 9.48
C ASP A 102 -11.26 0.52 9.98
N ASN A 103 -10.97 1.02 11.18
CA ASN A 103 -11.77 2.02 11.87
C ASN A 103 -11.65 3.42 11.23
N ARG A 104 -10.60 3.68 10.42
CA ARG A 104 -10.41 4.98 9.76
C ARG A 104 -11.19 5.07 8.45
N LEU A 105 -11.29 3.95 7.75
CA LEU A 105 -12.01 3.85 6.48
C LEU A 105 -13.44 3.34 6.63
N ASP A 106 -13.88 3.05 7.86
CA ASP A 106 -15.16 2.40 8.17
C ASP A 106 -15.37 1.17 7.27
N ALA A 107 -14.38 0.28 7.23
CA ALA A 107 -14.37 -0.86 6.32
C ALA A 107 -14.14 -2.18 7.05
N ILE A 108 -14.87 -3.22 6.62
CA ILE A 108 -14.69 -4.59 7.13
C ILE A 108 -14.45 -5.51 5.93
N ILE A 109 -13.33 -6.22 5.94
CA ILE A 109 -12.96 -7.21 4.93
C ILE A 109 -13.05 -8.60 5.55
N LYS A 110 -13.98 -9.41 5.03
CA LYS A 110 -14.20 -10.79 5.47
C LYS A 110 -13.62 -11.74 4.43
N ILE A 111 -12.73 -12.64 4.86
CA ILE A 111 -12.07 -13.61 4.01
C ILE A 111 -12.48 -15.01 4.44
N GLY A 112 -12.92 -15.81 3.47
CA GLY A 112 -13.51 -17.11 3.73
C GLY A 112 -14.91 -16.99 4.36
N ARG A 113 -15.47 -18.15 4.73
CA ARG A 113 -16.77 -18.22 5.40
C ARG A 113 -16.57 -18.35 6.90
N ILE A 114 -17.02 -17.35 7.64
CA ILE A 114 -16.93 -17.31 9.10
C ILE A 114 -18.34 -17.59 9.68
N PRO A 115 -18.54 -18.73 10.36
CA PRO A 115 -19.75 -19.03 11.10
C PRO A 115 -20.00 -17.99 12.19
N LYS A 116 -21.26 -17.58 12.38
CA LYS A 116 -21.68 -16.54 13.35
C LYS A 116 -21.31 -16.79 14.83
N LYS A 117 -20.86 -18.00 15.19
CA LYS A 117 -20.59 -18.42 16.58
C LYS A 117 -19.14 -18.83 16.82
N GLU A 118 -18.26 -18.63 15.83
CA GLU A 118 -16.85 -18.97 15.98
C GLU A 118 -16.10 -17.83 16.67
N LYS A 119 -15.10 -18.16 17.49
CA LYS A 119 -14.21 -17.18 18.14
C LYS A 119 -12.88 -17.13 17.40
N PRO A 120 -12.21 -15.96 17.33
CA PRO A 120 -10.88 -15.88 16.78
C PRO A 120 -9.89 -16.69 17.62
N ILE A 121 -8.92 -17.34 16.96
CA ILE A 121 -7.76 -17.98 17.60
C ILE A 121 -6.71 -16.93 17.95
N ALA A 122 -6.59 -15.88 17.13
CA ALA A 122 -5.64 -14.80 17.33
C ALA A 122 -6.24 -13.49 16.84
N VAL A 123 -5.82 -12.40 17.48
CA VAL A 123 -6.16 -11.02 17.11
C VAL A 123 -4.85 -10.27 16.98
N ALA A 124 -4.63 -9.66 15.82
CA ALA A 124 -3.53 -8.74 15.58
C ALA A 124 -4.09 -7.32 15.50
N GLU A 125 -3.56 -6.43 16.32
CA GLU A 125 -3.96 -5.02 16.36
C GLU A 125 -2.77 -4.18 15.91
N SER A 126 -3.02 -3.17 15.07
CA SER A 126 -1.98 -2.24 14.66
C SER A 126 -1.50 -1.36 15.82
N ASP A 127 -0.29 -0.82 15.72
CA ASP A 127 0.33 -0.03 16.78
C ASP A 127 -0.51 1.20 17.19
N GLN A 128 -1.27 1.80 16.26
CA GLN A 128 -2.18 2.93 16.55
C GLN A 128 -3.63 2.48 16.80
N GLY A 129 -3.91 1.17 16.86
CA GLY A 129 -5.21 0.59 17.15
C GLY A 129 -6.30 0.85 16.10
N SER A 130 -5.92 1.32 14.91
CA SER A 130 -6.90 1.65 13.87
C SER A 130 -7.27 0.48 12.96
N ILE A 131 -6.45 -0.56 12.95
CA ILE A 131 -6.67 -1.77 12.15
C ILE A 131 -6.61 -2.98 13.07
N ILE A 132 -7.65 -3.80 13.01
CA ILE A 132 -7.76 -5.05 13.77
C ILE A 132 -7.92 -6.20 12.77
N LEU A 133 -7.14 -7.26 12.95
CA LEU A 133 -7.22 -8.50 12.18
C LEU A 133 -7.53 -9.65 13.11
N ASP A 134 -8.70 -10.24 12.92
CA ASP A 134 -9.15 -11.44 13.61
C ASP A 134 -8.87 -12.68 12.75
N TYR A 135 -8.08 -13.60 13.29
CA TYR A 135 -7.81 -14.89 12.67
C TYR A 135 -8.67 -15.98 13.28
N TYR A 136 -9.45 -16.67 12.46
CA TYR A 136 -10.33 -17.76 12.86
C TYR A 136 -9.67 -19.11 12.60
N PRO A 137 -10.15 -20.20 13.24
CA PRO A 137 -9.74 -21.55 12.87
C PRO A 137 -9.86 -21.71 11.35
N SER A 138 -8.98 -22.44 10.69
CA SER A 138 -9.05 -22.56 9.22
C SER A 138 -8.38 -23.87 8.80
N GLU A 139 -8.42 -24.24 7.52
CA GLU A 139 -7.64 -25.41 7.04
C GLU A 139 -6.13 -25.18 7.13
N LEU A 140 -5.71 -23.93 7.30
CA LEU A 140 -4.34 -23.56 7.56
C LEU A 140 -4.07 -23.49 9.06
N ASP A 141 -3.05 -24.22 9.50
CA ASP A 141 -2.63 -24.21 10.89
C ASP A 141 -2.14 -22.82 11.31
N TYR A 142 -2.61 -22.35 12.46
CA TYR A 142 -2.04 -21.20 13.13
C TYR A 142 -0.64 -21.54 13.64
N ASN A 143 0.32 -20.63 13.46
CA ASN A 143 1.64 -20.74 14.07
C ASN A 143 2.19 -19.34 14.41
N THR A 144 3.27 -19.31 15.19
CA THR A 144 3.92 -18.05 15.64
C THR A 144 4.50 -17.22 14.49
N ASN A 145 4.81 -17.83 13.35
CA ASN A 145 5.29 -17.10 12.18
C ASN A 145 4.12 -16.39 11.47
N MET A 146 2.95 -17.03 11.37
CA MET A 146 1.72 -16.43 10.85
C MET A 146 1.31 -15.21 11.69
N GLU A 147 1.43 -15.30 13.00
CA GLU A 147 1.19 -14.17 13.92
C GLU A 147 2.11 -12.98 13.61
N LYS A 148 3.42 -13.23 13.46
CA LYS A 148 4.39 -12.20 13.07
C LYS A 148 4.03 -11.56 11.72
N TRP A 149 3.62 -12.37 10.75
CA TRP A 149 3.18 -11.90 9.45
C TRP A 149 1.93 -11.02 9.52
N PHE A 150 0.95 -11.39 10.34
CA PHE A 150 -0.27 -10.59 10.53
C PHE A 150 0.00 -9.28 11.25
N ASN A 151 0.85 -9.27 12.28
CA ASN A 151 1.28 -8.04 12.95
C ASN A 151 1.97 -7.08 11.98
N ILE A 152 2.85 -7.58 11.12
CA ILE A 152 3.48 -6.77 10.07
C ILE A 152 2.42 -6.24 9.11
N LEU A 153 1.49 -7.08 8.66
CA LEU A 153 0.44 -6.69 7.72
C LEU A 153 -0.43 -5.55 8.28
N VAL A 154 -0.97 -5.68 9.50
CA VAL A 154 -1.84 -4.64 10.08
C VAL A 154 -1.08 -3.32 10.28
N ASN A 155 0.18 -3.39 10.71
CA ASN A 155 1.02 -2.21 10.84
C ASN A 155 1.34 -1.56 9.48
N GLN A 156 1.57 -2.36 8.43
CA GLN A 156 1.77 -1.80 7.09
C GLN A 156 0.50 -1.19 6.51
N LEU A 157 -0.66 -1.80 6.73
CA LEU A 157 -1.94 -1.24 6.27
C LEU A 157 -2.26 0.10 6.94
N GLU A 158 -1.82 0.30 8.18
CA GLU A 158 -2.02 1.55 8.93
C GLU A 158 -1.07 2.68 8.48
N LEU A 159 0.14 2.33 8.04
CA LEU A 159 1.19 3.27 7.64
C LEU A 159 1.13 3.65 6.16
N LEU A 160 0.80 2.70 5.29
CA LEU A 160 0.83 2.88 3.84
C LEU A 160 -0.43 3.61 3.32
N PRO A 161 -0.34 4.25 2.15
CA PRO A 161 -1.53 4.79 1.48
C PRO A 161 -2.60 3.71 1.24
N VAL A 162 -3.85 4.16 1.13
CA VAL A 162 -5.03 3.28 0.97
C VAL A 162 -4.81 2.25 -0.13
N THR A 163 -4.64 0.99 0.26
CA THR A 163 -4.35 -0.08 -0.70
C THR A 163 -5.59 -0.52 -1.48
N ARG A 164 -5.37 -1.06 -2.68
CA ARG A 164 -6.45 -1.67 -3.47
C ARG A 164 -6.72 -3.07 -2.96
N LEU A 165 -8.00 -3.47 -2.86
CA LEU A 165 -8.39 -4.79 -2.37
C LEU A 165 -7.68 -5.95 -3.09
N GLY A 166 -7.44 -5.83 -4.40
CA GLY A 166 -6.67 -6.83 -5.16
C GLY A 166 -5.23 -6.99 -4.66
N LEU A 167 -4.55 -5.90 -4.32
CA LEU A 167 -3.18 -5.94 -3.79
C LEU A 167 -3.12 -6.50 -2.37
N PHE A 168 -4.15 -6.20 -1.57
CA PHE A 168 -4.34 -6.82 -0.27
C PHE A 168 -4.52 -8.34 -0.38
N VAL A 169 -5.32 -8.82 -1.34
CA VAL A 169 -5.47 -10.27 -1.62
C VAL A 169 -4.14 -10.90 -2.03
N GLU A 170 -3.38 -10.25 -2.91
CA GLU A 170 -2.05 -10.73 -3.32
C GLU A 170 -1.08 -10.76 -2.14
N THR A 171 -1.16 -9.79 -1.24
CA THR A 171 -0.34 -9.77 -0.01
C THR A 171 -0.65 -10.95 0.90
N LEU A 172 -1.91 -11.33 1.04
CA LEU A 172 -2.28 -12.52 1.81
C LEU A 172 -1.87 -13.83 1.14
N ARG A 173 -1.92 -13.90 -0.20
CA ARG A 173 -1.37 -15.03 -0.97
C ARG A 173 0.15 -15.15 -0.80
N PHE A 174 0.83 -14.01 -0.76
CA PHE A 174 2.26 -13.93 -0.47
C PHE A 174 2.56 -14.46 0.95
N ILE A 175 1.90 -13.94 1.99
CA ILE A 175 2.04 -14.44 3.37
C ILE A 175 1.78 -15.95 3.44
N HIS A 176 0.72 -16.43 2.80
CA HIS A 176 0.41 -17.86 2.75
C HIS A 176 1.51 -18.72 2.09
N SER A 177 2.32 -18.16 1.20
CA SER A 177 3.45 -18.88 0.59
C SER A 177 4.66 -18.99 1.53
N PHE A 178 4.79 -18.07 2.49
CA PHE A 178 5.97 -17.92 3.35
C PHE A 178 5.71 -18.09 4.86
N TYR A 179 4.46 -18.32 5.30
CA TYR A 179 4.08 -18.40 6.73
C TYR A 179 4.81 -19.47 7.56
N ARG A 180 5.52 -20.42 6.92
CA ARG A 180 6.30 -21.44 7.62
C ARG A 180 7.61 -20.89 8.17
N SER A 181 8.11 -19.78 7.64
CA SER A 181 9.31 -19.09 8.10
C SER A 181 8.96 -17.74 8.71
N PRO A 182 9.78 -17.25 9.68
CA PRO A 182 9.64 -15.88 10.15
C PRO A 182 9.90 -14.89 8.99
N PRO A 183 9.20 -13.75 8.97
CA PRO A 183 9.43 -12.70 7.98
C PRO A 183 10.83 -12.11 8.10
N ASP A 184 11.56 -12.04 7.00
CA ASP A 184 12.84 -11.32 6.92
C ASP A 184 12.66 -9.89 6.36
N ALA A 185 13.70 -9.07 6.47
CA ALA A 185 13.66 -7.67 6.03
C ALA A 185 13.37 -7.51 4.54
N PHE A 186 13.82 -8.45 3.70
CA PHE A 186 13.60 -8.40 2.26
C PHE A 186 12.15 -8.75 1.91
N GLN A 187 11.57 -9.74 2.57
CA GLN A 187 10.17 -10.11 2.38
C GLN A 187 9.22 -9.04 2.94
N ILE A 188 9.60 -8.34 4.02
CA ILE A 188 8.84 -7.17 4.52
C ILE A 188 8.82 -6.07 3.46
N LYS A 189 9.97 -5.77 2.83
CA LYS A 189 10.05 -4.82 1.71
C LYS A 189 9.18 -5.25 0.52
N GLN A 190 9.12 -6.55 0.21
CA GLN A 190 8.23 -7.09 -0.82
C GLN A 190 6.76 -6.83 -0.48
N LEU A 191 6.32 -7.20 0.73
CA LEU A 191 4.95 -7.00 1.19
C LEU A 191 4.54 -5.53 1.08
N GLN A 192 5.40 -4.63 1.57
CA GLN A 192 5.20 -3.19 1.46
C GLN A 192 5.06 -2.71 0.02
N THR A 193 5.91 -3.22 -0.87
CA THR A 193 5.91 -2.88 -2.29
C THR A 193 4.67 -3.44 -3.00
N ILE A 194 4.17 -4.63 -2.63
CA ILE A 194 2.90 -5.18 -3.14
C ILE A 194 1.75 -4.23 -2.77
N LEU A 195 1.62 -3.90 -1.48
CA LEU A 195 0.55 -3.05 -0.96
C LEU A 195 0.55 -1.65 -1.57
N SER A 196 1.73 -1.08 -1.82
CA SER A 196 1.91 0.28 -2.36
C SER A 196 2.12 0.34 -3.88
N SER A 197 2.07 -0.78 -4.60
CA SER A 197 2.42 -0.87 -6.04
C SER A 197 1.65 0.08 -6.99
N HIS A 198 0.52 0.61 -6.55
CA HIS A 198 -0.27 1.59 -7.32
C HIS A 198 0.24 3.03 -7.20
N GLU A 199 1.14 3.28 -6.24
CA GLU A 199 1.80 4.57 -5.97
C GLU A 199 3.33 4.43 -5.90
N THR A 200 3.88 3.26 -6.22
CA THR A 200 5.33 3.04 -6.35
C THR A 200 5.82 3.48 -7.72
N TYR A 201 6.84 4.35 -7.73
CA TYR A 201 7.49 4.86 -8.94
C TYR A 201 8.98 4.50 -8.96
N PHE A 202 9.60 4.66 -10.12
CA PHE A 202 10.99 4.27 -10.33
C PHE A 202 11.81 5.42 -10.88
N LYS A 203 13.07 5.47 -10.48
CA LYS A 203 14.09 6.27 -11.12
C LYS A 203 15.22 5.36 -11.56
N GLN A 204 15.48 5.34 -12.86
CA GLN A 204 16.61 4.62 -13.41
C GLN A 204 17.91 5.35 -13.02
N LEU A 205 18.89 4.60 -12.51
CA LEU A 205 20.17 5.16 -12.06
C LEU A 205 21.30 4.96 -13.08
N ILE A 206 21.18 3.93 -13.93
CA ILE A 206 22.20 3.53 -14.91
C ILE A 206 21.55 3.45 -16.29
N ASP A 207 22.17 4.01 -17.34
CA ASP A 207 21.73 3.86 -18.72
C ASP A 207 22.21 2.51 -19.29
N LEU A 208 21.32 1.75 -19.90
CA LEU A 208 21.56 0.34 -20.28
C LEU A 208 22.14 0.17 -21.67
N SER A 209 22.76 1.22 -22.21
CA SER A 209 23.61 1.06 -23.39
C SER A 209 24.84 0.18 -23.12
N GLU A 210 25.13 -0.16 -21.86
CA GLU A 210 26.27 -0.98 -21.47
C GLU A 210 25.88 -2.45 -21.24
N ASN A 211 26.26 -3.31 -22.19
CA ASN A 211 26.14 -4.78 -22.11
C ASN A 211 26.76 -5.38 -20.83
N GLU A 212 27.65 -4.67 -20.14
CA GLU A 212 28.32 -5.15 -18.93
C GLU A 212 27.38 -5.29 -17.73
N SER A 213 26.40 -4.39 -17.58
CA SER A 213 25.43 -4.41 -16.48
C SER A 213 24.52 -5.65 -16.50
N LEU A 214 24.28 -6.18 -17.69
CA LEU A 214 23.49 -7.38 -17.96
C LEU A 214 24.20 -8.68 -17.54
N GLY A 215 25.50 -8.73 -17.79
CA GLY A 215 26.35 -9.87 -17.41
C GLY A 215 26.33 -10.10 -15.90
N THR A 216 26.29 -9.02 -15.11
CA THR A 216 26.28 -9.09 -13.64
C THR A 216 24.99 -9.72 -13.10
N ILE A 217 23.81 -9.33 -13.59
CA ILE A 217 22.54 -9.93 -13.14
C ILE A 217 22.44 -11.39 -13.59
N ASN A 218 22.75 -11.66 -14.86
CA ASN A 218 22.69 -13.02 -15.41
C ASN A 218 23.61 -14.00 -14.65
N ALA A 219 24.85 -13.58 -14.38
CA ALA A 219 25.83 -14.42 -13.69
C ALA A 219 25.45 -14.72 -12.23
N LYS A 220 24.78 -13.77 -11.55
CA LYS A 220 24.50 -13.85 -10.11
C LYS A 220 23.11 -14.41 -9.79
N TYR A 221 22.11 -14.11 -10.61
CA TYR A 221 20.69 -14.44 -10.35
C TYR A 221 20.05 -15.32 -11.45
N GLY A 222 20.79 -15.62 -12.52
CA GLY A 222 20.33 -16.46 -13.63
C GLY A 222 19.77 -15.66 -14.81
N GLU A 223 19.74 -16.32 -15.97
CA GLU A 223 19.34 -15.71 -17.25
C GLU A 223 17.89 -15.21 -17.25
N ASP A 224 16.97 -15.93 -16.61
CA ASP A 224 15.56 -15.54 -16.54
C ASP A 224 15.38 -14.17 -15.87
N LEU A 225 16.10 -13.93 -14.77
CA LEU A 225 15.99 -12.69 -14.00
C LEU A 225 16.66 -11.52 -14.71
N GLY A 226 17.81 -11.73 -15.37
CA GLY A 226 18.43 -10.66 -16.16
C GLY A 226 17.64 -10.32 -17.42
N ASN A 227 17.04 -11.31 -18.08
CA ASN A 227 16.12 -11.09 -19.20
C ASN A 227 14.88 -10.28 -18.77
N LEU A 228 14.30 -10.58 -17.60
CA LEU A 228 13.19 -9.80 -17.06
C LEU A 228 13.63 -8.38 -16.67
N SER A 229 14.80 -8.23 -16.07
CA SER A 229 15.38 -6.92 -15.70
C SER A 229 15.51 -6.00 -16.93
N LEU A 230 15.94 -6.55 -18.07
CA LEU A 230 15.98 -5.78 -19.32
C LEU A 230 14.61 -5.33 -19.80
N LYS A 231 13.62 -6.22 -19.76
CA LYS A 231 12.27 -5.90 -20.20
C LYS A 231 11.69 -4.77 -19.34
N ILE A 232 11.91 -4.83 -18.03
CA ILE A 232 11.51 -3.79 -17.08
C ILE A 232 12.14 -2.46 -17.47
N LEU A 233 13.46 -2.43 -17.65
CA LEU A 233 14.14 -1.19 -17.94
C LEU A 233 13.79 -0.63 -19.32
N GLY A 234 13.53 -1.48 -20.30
CA GLY A 234 12.98 -1.08 -21.59
C GLY A 234 11.63 -0.36 -21.44
N VAL A 235 10.73 -0.91 -20.61
CA VAL A 235 9.44 -0.27 -20.30
C VAL A 235 9.62 1.06 -19.56
N LEU A 236 10.54 1.14 -18.59
CA LEU A 236 10.82 2.36 -17.85
C LEU A 236 11.49 3.44 -18.72
N LYS A 237 12.28 3.04 -19.72
CA LYS A 237 12.88 3.98 -20.70
C LYS A 237 11.82 4.63 -21.59
N GLU A 238 10.78 3.88 -21.98
CA GLU A 238 9.65 4.44 -22.72
C GLU A 238 8.87 5.48 -21.91
N ASN A 239 8.67 5.22 -20.62
CA ASN A 239 8.05 6.17 -19.70
C ASN A 239 8.52 5.95 -18.25
N PRO A 240 9.38 6.82 -17.71
CA PRO A 240 9.92 6.66 -16.36
C PRO A 240 8.88 6.93 -15.27
N LYS A 241 7.70 7.46 -15.62
CA LYS A 241 6.62 7.74 -14.67
C LYS A 241 5.66 6.58 -14.46
N PHE A 242 5.87 5.43 -15.12
CA PHE A 242 5.01 4.28 -14.88
C PHE A 242 5.10 3.80 -13.44
N SER A 243 3.93 3.59 -12.84
CA SER A 243 3.80 2.87 -11.60
C SER A 243 4.16 1.39 -11.81
N LEU A 244 4.52 0.71 -10.72
CA LEU A 244 4.78 -0.73 -10.72
C LEU A 244 3.64 -1.54 -11.35
N LYS A 245 2.39 -1.18 -11.03
CA LYS A 245 1.23 -1.83 -11.62
C LYS A 245 1.19 -1.71 -13.16
N GLU A 246 1.55 -0.54 -13.71
CA GLU A 246 1.56 -0.32 -15.15
C GLU A 246 2.67 -1.11 -15.84
N VAL A 247 3.84 -1.23 -15.19
CA VAL A 247 4.92 -2.10 -15.65
C VAL A 247 4.46 -3.57 -15.68
N ALA A 248 3.84 -4.05 -14.60
CA ALA A 248 3.32 -5.42 -14.54
C ALA A 248 2.29 -5.70 -15.65
N PHE A 249 1.38 -4.77 -15.88
CA PHE A 249 0.37 -4.89 -16.93
C PHE A 249 0.98 -4.89 -18.34
N LYS A 250 1.98 -4.04 -18.60
CA LYS A 250 2.65 -3.99 -19.90
C LYS A 250 3.44 -5.26 -20.20
N LEU A 251 4.05 -5.84 -19.18
CA LEU A 251 4.88 -7.04 -19.36
C LEU A 251 4.05 -8.32 -19.37
N ASP A 252 2.83 -8.32 -18.83
CA ASP A 252 2.01 -9.51 -18.60
C ASP A 252 2.74 -10.55 -17.72
N TRP A 253 3.39 -10.06 -16.66
CA TRP A 253 4.16 -10.88 -15.71
C TRP A 253 3.48 -10.96 -14.34
N ASP A 254 3.80 -12.03 -13.62
CA ASP A 254 3.43 -12.19 -12.22
C ASP A 254 3.96 -11.04 -11.37
N LEU A 255 3.07 -10.38 -10.61
CA LEU A 255 3.38 -9.17 -9.85
C LEU A 255 4.42 -9.45 -8.76
N ILE A 256 4.37 -10.61 -8.11
CA ILE A 256 5.30 -10.95 -7.02
C ILE A 256 6.70 -11.17 -7.60
N HIS A 257 6.80 -11.91 -8.71
CA HIS A 257 8.06 -12.13 -9.39
C HIS A 257 8.66 -10.83 -9.95
N LEU A 258 7.82 -9.94 -10.51
CA LEU A 258 8.25 -8.62 -10.97
C LEU A 258 8.80 -7.76 -9.82
N ILE A 259 8.09 -7.73 -8.69
CA ILE A 259 8.53 -7.00 -7.49
C ILE A 259 9.85 -7.57 -6.96
N TYR A 260 9.98 -8.90 -6.93
CA TYR A 260 11.22 -9.56 -6.55
C TYR A 260 12.40 -9.10 -7.43
N THR A 261 12.22 -9.10 -8.75
CA THR A 261 13.24 -8.64 -9.70
C THR A 261 13.58 -7.16 -9.50
N LEU A 262 12.58 -6.30 -9.33
CA LEU A 262 12.80 -4.86 -9.08
C LEU A 262 13.58 -4.60 -7.79
N LEU A 263 13.30 -5.33 -6.72
CA LEU A 263 14.03 -5.17 -5.46
C LEU A 263 15.48 -5.63 -5.58
N ILE A 264 15.75 -6.67 -6.37
CA ILE A 264 17.13 -7.04 -6.70
C ILE A 264 17.79 -5.94 -7.51
N MET A 265 17.11 -5.40 -8.51
CA MET A 265 17.64 -4.30 -9.32
C MET A 265 17.94 -3.05 -8.48
N GLU A 266 17.13 -2.76 -7.47
CA GLU A 266 17.39 -1.69 -6.49
C GLU A 266 18.61 -1.99 -5.63
N GLN A 267 18.72 -3.21 -5.09
CA GLN A 267 19.84 -3.63 -4.26
C GLN A 267 21.19 -3.54 -5.00
N GLU A 268 21.19 -3.88 -6.29
CA GLU A 268 22.37 -3.78 -7.15
C GLU A 268 22.57 -2.37 -7.73
N GLY A 269 21.69 -1.41 -7.43
CA GLY A 269 21.86 0.00 -7.79
C GLY A 269 21.47 0.36 -9.23
N PHE A 270 20.72 -0.49 -9.94
CA PHE A 270 20.24 -0.19 -11.29
C PHE A 270 19.08 0.81 -11.30
N ILE A 271 18.24 0.74 -10.27
CA ILE A 271 17.07 1.60 -10.09
C ILE A 271 16.97 2.08 -8.64
N GLU A 272 16.26 3.17 -8.44
CA GLU A 272 15.79 3.64 -7.15
C GLU A 272 14.26 3.49 -7.14
N ILE A 273 13.71 2.83 -6.12
CA ILE A 273 12.27 2.63 -5.99
C ILE A 273 11.73 3.68 -5.01
N HIS A 274 10.94 4.61 -5.53
CA HIS A 274 10.25 5.60 -4.72
C HIS A 274 8.96 4.99 -4.17
N ARG A 275 8.99 4.65 -2.88
CA ARG A 275 7.84 4.10 -2.17
C ARG A 275 7.18 5.19 -1.31
N PRO A 276 5.85 5.35 -1.37
CA PRO A 276 5.15 6.29 -0.50
C PRO A 276 5.23 5.83 0.97
N ALA A 277 5.41 6.78 1.89
CA ALA A 277 5.42 6.59 3.35
C ALA A 277 6.51 5.66 3.93
N ILE A 278 7.44 5.13 3.12
CA ILE A 278 8.59 4.37 3.62
C ILE A 278 9.77 5.33 3.73
N VAL A 279 9.95 5.86 4.92
CA VAL A 279 11.18 6.59 5.26
C VAL A 279 12.28 5.55 5.42
N ASP A 280 13.07 5.34 4.37
CA ASP A 280 14.32 4.60 4.51
C ASP A 280 15.21 5.38 5.48
N ARG A 281 15.28 4.90 6.74
CA ARG A 281 16.31 5.35 7.67
C ARG A 281 17.65 4.85 7.12
N LYS A 282 18.38 5.75 6.44
CA LYS A 282 19.79 5.57 6.11
C LYS A 282 20.63 5.48 7.38
#